data_AF-A0ABD5BD77-F1
#
_entry.id   AF-A0ABD5BD77-F1
#
_cell.length_a   1.000
_cell.length_b   1.000
_cell.length_c   1.000
_cell.angle_alpha   90.00
_cell.angle_beta   90.00
_cell.angle_gamma   90.00
#
_symmetry.space_group_name_H-M   'P 1'
#
loop_
_entity.id
_entity.type
_entity.pdbx_description
1 polymer ?
#
loop_
_entity_poly.entity_id
_entity_poly.type
_entity_poly.pdbx_seq_one_letter_code
_entity_poly.pdbx_strand_id
1 'polypeptide(L)'
;MSNVITHPWKNSRTSPGEPVMPDPVVMIKDDGHILIIADADTDADGSPDAEEIDPTGQKETSLRRGNGWRGEGDYVNARIIPYFVIPGNWKKITGVAVNMGDMAKINYRDSHIYAICADVGGKESIGEASIAAVEALGVNPWSKNKEKIIRGIGYGVTYEIIAGSASLGATVSFETIQAYGRELFKENLPFSLPMKIEDISGVMLGSNGKGTPTVVISSKSGESHVKEYSDTQELALILQLLPKTKVTIDAPFVAQLADAVVWDDQFYSNAERFVGMFKEDYRSIREAVEDWFVPEYSPTATSNACVAHQVSCLKLCGLPYPKLGSMQSINVDYFVEWALEQGWQKITHRASLAPGDICVSGPIGHPKEFDHVYCFVSFSTEQVGYAVIFDNQYFGIHTRSLDGIGSKIGEWRYAIRMP
;
A
#
# COMPACT_ATOMS: atom_id res chain seq x y z
N MET A 1 39.01 -9.78 -6.30
CA MET A 1 38.42 -11.13 -6.25
C MET A 1 37.25 -11.05 -5.29
N SER A 2 36.09 -11.56 -5.70
CA SER A 2 34.94 -11.66 -4.81
C SER A 2 35.31 -12.51 -3.58
N ASN A 3 34.94 -12.02 -2.40
CA ASN A 3 35.28 -12.64 -1.14
C ASN A 3 34.03 -13.24 -0.50
N VAL A 4 33.95 -14.57 -0.43
CA VAL A 4 32.86 -15.27 0.24
C VAL A 4 33.12 -15.25 1.74
N ILE A 5 32.16 -14.73 2.49
CA ILE A 5 32.21 -14.68 3.95
C ILE A 5 31.70 -16.00 4.50
N THR A 6 32.55 -16.71 5.24
CA THR A 6 32.17 -17.93 5.95
C THR A 6 31.80 -17.60 7.38
N HIS A 7 30.50 -17.62 7.70
CA HIS A 7 29.99 -17.44 9.06
C HIS A 7 28.70 -18.25 9.22
N PRO A 8 28.43 -18.87 10.39
CA PRO A 8 27.28 -19.75 10.59
C PRO A 8 25.96 -19.00 10.84
N TRP A 9 25.72 -17.89 10.13
CA TRP A 9 24.38 -17.28 10.14
C TRP A 9 23.36 -18.28 9.61
N LYS A 10 22.13 -18.16 10.10
CA LYS A 10 21.03 -19.06 9.75
C LYS A 10 19.89 -18.29 9.10
N ASN A 11 19.29 -18.94 8.10
CA ASN A 11 17.91 -18.69 7.71
C ASN A 11 17.02 -19.10 8.90
N SER A 12 15.91 -18.41 9.16
CA SER A 12 15.06 -18.80 10.29
C SER A 12 14.36 -20.12 10.02
N ARG A 13 14.02 -20.85 11.10
CA ARG A 13 13.45 -22.19 10.97
C ARG A 13 12.10 -22.14 10.27
N THR A 14 12.01 -22.84 9.15
CA THR A 14 10.73 -23.31 8.63
C THR A 14 10.09 -24.29 9.61
N SER A 15 8.78 -24.45 9.50
CA SER A 15 7.97 -25.29 10.40
C SER A 15 8.55 -26.72 10.55
N PRO A 16 8.37 -27.39 11.69
CA PRO A 16 8.83 -28.77 11.87
C PRO A 16 8.29 -29.68 10.75
N GLY A 17 9.18 -30.21 9.90
CA GLY A 17 8.84 -31.09 8.77
C GLY A 17 9.19 -30.54 7.39
N GLU A 18 9.61 -29.28 7.28
CA GLU A 18 10.13 -28.74 6.03
C GLU A 18 11.59 -29.18 5.76
N PRO A 19 12.01 -29.28 4.48
CA PRO A 19 13.38 -29.60 4.13
C PRO A 19 14.37 -28.62 4.77
N VAL A 20 15.53 -29.13 5.19
CA VAL A 20 16.62 -28.27 5.68
C VAL A 20 16.99 -27.28 4.58
N MET A 21 16.75 -25.99 4.83
CA MET A 21 17.12 -24.92 3.91
C MET A 21 18.65 -24.86 3.80
N PRO A 22 19.21 -24.51 2.61
CA PRO A 22 20.64 -24.24 2.48
C PRO A 22 21.09 -23.18 3.49
N ASP A 23 22.36 -23.19 3.88
CA ASP A 23 22.91 -22.08 4.68
C ASP A 23 22.93 -20.79 3.84
N PRO A 24 22.74 -19.60 4.46
CA PRO A 24 22.88 -18.32 3.78
C PRO A 24 24.26 -18.16 3.13
N VAL A 25 24.29 -17.52 1.96
CA VAL A 25 25.54 -17.17 1.27
C VAL A 25 25.75 -15.67 1.36
N VAL A 26 26.93 -15.25 1.80
CA VAL A 26 27.33 -13.83 1.83
C VAL A 26 28.61 -13.66 1.03
N MET A 27 28.61 -12.73 0.09
CA MET A 27 29.73 -12.44 -0.79
C MET A 27 29.94 -10.93 -0.91
N ILE A 28 31.18 -10.48 -0.80
CA ILE A 28 31.58 -9.14 -1.23
C ILE A 28 32.06 -9.27 -2.66
N LYS A 29 31.35 -8.62 -3.60
CA LYS A 29 31.67 -8.61 -5.02
C LYS A 29 32.88 -7.71 -5.32
N ASP A 30 33.46 -7.87 -6.51
CA ASP A 30 34.61 -7.08 -6.97
C ASP A 30 34.32 -5.58 -7.12
N ASP A 31 33.07 -5.22 -7.40
CA ASP A 31 32.57 -3.85 -7.47
C ASP A 31 32.28 -3.24 -6.08
N GLY A 32 32.53 -3.99 -5.00
CA GLY A 32 32.29 -3.58 -3.62
C GLY A 32 30.84 -3.79 -3.16
N HIS A 33 29.94 -4.24 -4.04
CA HIS A 33 28.58 -4.59 -3.64
C HIS A 33 28.60 -5.84 -2.75
N ILE A 34 27.66 -5.93 -1.83
CA ILE A 34 27.46 -7.11 -0.99
C ILE A 34 26.30 -7.89 -1.58
N LEU A 35 26.50 -9.18 -1.85
CA LEU A 35 25.44 -10.09 -2.23
C LEU A 35 25.15 -11.03 -1.07
N ILE A 36 23.90 -11.05 -0.62
CA ILE A 36 23.37 -12.06 0.32
C ILE A 36 22.39 -12.93 -0.46
N ILE A 37 22.44 -14.25 -0.26
CA ILE A 37 21.43 -15.20 -0.70
C ILE A 37 20.91 -15.91 0.55
N ALA A 38 19.64 -15.69 0.87
CA ALA A 38 19.01 -16.16 2.11
C ALA A 38 17.51 -16.39 1.88
N ASP A 39 16.79 -16.67 2.97
CA ASP A 39 15.36 -16.40 3.07
C ASP A 39 15.08 -14.89 3.24
N ALA A 40 13.81 -14.54 3.38
CA ALA A 40 13.37 -13.23 3.83
C ALA A 40 12.24 -13.39 4.85
N ASP A 41 12.59 -13.57 6.12
CA ASP A 41 11.62 -13.50 7.20
C ASP A 41 10.96 -12.13 7.24
N THR A 42 9.67 -12.11 7.52
CA THR A 42 8.93 -10.87 7.59
C THR A 42 9.19 -10.19 8.93
N ASP A 43 9.85 -9.04 8.86
CA ASP A 43 10.10 -8.17 9.99
C ASP A 43 8.91 -7.22 10.19
N ALA A 44 8.35 -7.23 11.40
CA ALA A 44 7.25 -6.39 11.84
C ALA A 44 7.70 -5.08 12.49
N ASP A 45 9.00 -4.93 12.77
CA ASP A 45 9.53 -3.85 13.58
C ASP A 45 9.25 -2.48 12.94
N GLY A 46 8.80 -1.55 13.76
CA GLY A 46 8.33 -0.23 13.34
C GLY A 46 6.88 -0.19 12.85
N SER A 47 6.18 -1.32 12.72
CA SER A 47 4.73 -1.30 12.49
C SER A 47 3.98 -0.72 13.71
N PRO A 48 2.93 0.10 13.53
CA PRO A 48 2.12 0.63 14.64
C PRO A 48 1.54 -0.46 15.55
N ASP A 49 1.28 -1.64 14.98
CA ASP A 49 0.70 -2.82 15.60
C ASP A 49 1.68 -4.00 15.69
N ALA A 50 3.00 -3.74 15.64
CA ALA A 50 4.06 -4.78 15.60
C ALA A 50 3.87 -5.87 16.67
N GLU A 51 3.69 -5.47 17.94
CA GLU A 51 3.50 -6.36 19.10
C GLU A 51 2.22 -7.21 18.98
N GLU A 52 1.23 -6.75 18.23
CA GLU A 52 -0.06 -7.43 18.03
C GLU A 52 0.03 -8.45 16.91
N ILE A 53 0.79 -8.18 15.84
CA ILE A 53 0.88 -9.03 14.66
C ILE A 53 2.03 -10.04 14.71
N ASP A 54 3.06 -9.76 15.52
CA ASP A 54 4.25 -10.58 15.71
C ASP A 54 4.65 -10.62 17.20
N PRO A 55 4.75 -11.80 17.84
CA PRO A 55 5.22 -11.93 19.22
C PRO A 55 6.60 -11.34 19.51
N THR A 56 7.47 -11.24 18.50
CA THR A 56 8.80 -10.62 18.63
C THR A 56 8.85 -9.19 18.11
N GLY A 57 7.75 -8.69 17.53
CA GLY A 57 7.67 -7.38 16.91
C GLY A 57 7.82 -6.24 17.93
N GLN A 58 8.54 -5.21 17.52
CA GLN A 58 8.83 -3.99 18.26
C GLN A 58 8.27 -2.78 17.53
N LYS A 59 7.83 -1.76 18.27
CA LYS A 59 7.38 -0.50 17.64
C LYS A 59 8.52 0.36 17.09
N GLU A 60 9.76 0.00 17.39
CA GLU A 60 10.94 0.78 17.01
C GLU A 60 11.79 0.02 16.02
N THR A 61 12.31 0.73 15.03
CA THR A 61 13.44 0.26 14.20
C THR A 61 14.74 0.93 14.64
N SER A 62 15.88 0.38 14.22
CA SER A 62 17.18 1.02 14.44
C SER A 62 17.29 2.38 13.74
N LEU A 63 16.75 2.52 12.52
CA LEU A 63 16.61 3.79 11.82
C LEU A 63 15.41 4.57 12.36
N ARG A 64 15.69 5.69 13.01
CA ARG A 64 14.71 6.51 13.74
C ARG A 64 14.94 7.99 13.52
N ARG A 65 13.97 8.82 13.89
CA ARG A 65 14.05 10.28 13.70
C ARG A 65 15.32 10.87 14.31
N GLY A 66 15.72 10.35 15.48
CA GLY A 66 16.92 10.76 16.20
C GLY A 66 18.25 10.47 15.50
N ASN A 67 18.30 9.54 14.54
CA ASN A 67 19.52 9.20 13.79
C ASN A 67 19.37 9.35 12.27
N GLY A 68 18.34 10.09 11.83
CA GLY A 68 18.27 10.61 10.47
C GLY A 68 17.06 10.16 9.65
N TRP A 69 16.16 9.34 10.18
CA TRP A 69 14.89 9.06 9.50
C TRP A 69 14.12 10.37 9.22
N ARG A 70 13.65 10.54 7.97
CA ARG A 70 12.94 11.76 7.51
C ARG A 70 11.52 11.50 7.01
N GLY A 71 11.09 10.25 6.92
CA GLY A 71 9.71 9.94 6.55
C GLY A 71 8.71 10.12 7.69
N GLU A 72 7.54 9.53 7.51
CA GLU A 72 6.45 9.56 8.49
C GLU A 72 6.83 8.80 9.77
N GLY A 73 6.35 9.29 10.92
CA GLY A 73 6.56 8.64 12.22
C GLY A 73 7.98 8.79 12.77
N ASP A 74 8.19 8.35 14.01
CA ASP A 74 9.51 8.40 14.65
C ASP A 74 10.43 7.23 14.26
N TYR A 75 9.85 6.18 13.70
CA TYR A 75 10.49 4.94 13.25
C TYR A 75 10.07 4.62 11.82
N VAL A 76 10.87 3.81 11.12
CA VAL A 76 10.51 3.32 9.79
C VAL A 76 9.35 2.32 9.91
N ASN A 77 8.22 2.61 9.27
CA ASN A 77 7.02 1.76 9.35
C ASN A 77 7.10 0.56 8.40
N ALA A 78 7.18 -0.66 8.95
CA ALA A 78 7.28 -1.91 8.18
C ALA A 78 6.13 -2.15 7.20
N ARG A 79 4.93 -1.62 7.46
CA ARG A 79 3.75 -1.81 6.59
C ARG A 79 3.82 -1.03 5.28
N ILE A 80 4.65 0.01 5.21
CA ILE A 80 4.66 0.92 4.04
C ILE A 80 6.06 1.20 3.50
N ILE A 81 7.12 1.01 4.30
CA ILE A 81 8.49 1.22 3.86
C ILE A 81 9.17 -0.13 3.59
N PRO A 82 9.66 -0.38 2.37
CA PRO A 82 10.45 -1.55 2.08
C PRO A 82 11.83 -1.37 2.73
N TYR A 83 12.16 -2.25 3.67
CA TYR A 83 13.48 -2.27 4.29
C TYR A 83 14.02 -3.69 4.42
N PHE A 84 15.33 -3.80 4.62
CA PHE A 84 16.01 -5.03 5.01
C PHE A 84 16.79 -4.83 6.33
N VAL A 85 17.10 -5.95 6.95
CA VAL A 85 17.78 -6.01 8.26
C VAL A 85 19.19 -6.57 8.09
N ILE A 86 20.14 -6.02 8.84
CA ILE A 86 21.50 -6.53 8.87
C ILE A 86 21.81 -7.18 10.24
N PRO A 87 22.59 -8.27 10.31
CA PRO A 87 22.93 -8.87 11.60
C PRO A 87 23.72 -7.92 12.51
N GLY A 88 23.46 -7.94 13.81
CA GLY A 88 24.16 -7.07 14.78
C GLY A 88 25.68 -7.28 14.91
N ASN A 89 26.21 -8.39 14.38
CA ASN A 89 27.64 -8.68 14.29
C ASN A 89 28.23 -8.42 12.90
N TRP A 90 27.46 -7.91 11.92
CA TRP A 90 27.85 -7.76 10.52
C TRP A 90 29.26 -7.20 10.31
N LYS A 91 29.51 -5.96 10.75
CA LYS A 91 30.81 -5.28 10.54
C LYS A 91 31.98 -6.05 11.14
N LYS A 92 31.77 -6.73 12.27
CA LYS A 92 32.80 -7.55 12.93
C LYS A 92 33.16 -8.77 12.09
N ILE A 93 32.19 -9.37 11.41
CA ILE A 93 32.36 -10.59 10.61
C ILE A 93 32.83 -10.28 9.19
N THR A 94 32.22 -9.30 8.53
CA THR A 94 32.48 -8.99 7.12
C THR A 94 33.60 -7.97 6.92
N GLY A 95 33.90 -7.16 7.94
CA GLY A 95 34.81 -6.01 7.83
C GLY A 95 34.21 -4.81 7.09
N VAL A 96 32.97 -4.91 6.58
CA VAL A 96 32.28 -3.85 5.83
C VAL A 96 31.17 -3.26 6.68
N ALA A 97 31.04 -1.93 6.66
CA ALA A 97 29.93 -1.26 7.32
C ALA A 97 28.74 -1.14 6.36
N VAL A 98 27.56 -1.59 6.80
CA VAL A 98 26.27 -1.22 6.21
C VAL A 98 25.61 -0.27 7.19
N ASN A 99 25.31 0.94 6.74
CA ASN A 99 24.72 1.99 7.56
C ASN A 99 23.21 2.01 7.40
N MET A 100 22.51 2.55 8.40
CA MET A 100 21.08 2.81 8.27
C MET A 100 20.81 3.74 7.08
N GLY A 101 19.87 3.34 6.22
CA GLY A 101 19.53 4.01 4.96
C GLY A 101 20.27 3.48 3.73
N ASP A 102 21.32 2.66 3.88
CA ASP A 102 22.00 2.05 2.73
C ASP A 102 21.01 1.21 1.92
N MET A 103 21.21 1.14 0.61
CA MET A 103 20.24 0.60 -0.33
C MET A 103 20.57 -0.84 -0.68
N ALA A 104 19.53 -1.65 -0.83
CA ALA A 104 19.58 -2.95 -1.45
C ALA A 104 18.62 -3.04 -2.63
N LYS A 105 19.03 -3.77 -3.67
CA LYS A 105 18.11 -4.39 -4.62
C LYS A 105 17.80 -5.80 -4.11
N ILE A 106 16.54 -6.06 -3.78
CA ILE A 106 16.07 -7.36 -3.32
C ILE A 106 15.37 -8.06 -4.46
N ASN A 107 15.80 -9.27 -4.81
CA ASN A 107 15.20 -10.07 -5.89
C ASN A 107 14.65 -11.38 -5.36
N TYR A 108 13.48 -11.77 -5.85
CA TYR A 108 12.90 -13.09 -5.64
C TYR A 108 12.10 -13.50 -6.88
N ARG A 109 12.46 -14.65 -7.47
CA ARG A 109 11.90 -15.12 -8.76
C ARG A 109 12.03 -14.05 -9.85
N ASP A 110 10.92 -13.68 -10.48
CA ASP A 110 10.85 -12.71 -11.57
C ASP A 110 10.52 -11.28 -11.08
N SER A 111 10.62 -11.03 -9.77
CA SER A 111 10.30 -9.74 -9.16
C SER A 111 11.47 -9.19 -8.36
N HIS A 112 11.60 -7.86 -8.37
CA HIS A 112 12.57 -7.16 -7.55
C HIS A 112 12.01 -5.86 -7.02
N ILE A 113 12.57 -5.41 -5.90
CA ILE A 113 12.30 -4.11 -5.30
C ILE A 113 13.61 -3.50 -4.80
N TYR A 114 13.54 -2.22 -4.46
CA TYR A 114 14.58 -1.55 -3.70
C TYR A 114 14.13 -1.35 -2.25
N ALA A 115 15.08 -1.46 -1.34
CA ALA A 115 14.82 -1.35 0.09
C ALA A 115 15.99 -0.64 0.78
N ILE A 116 15.69 0.07 1.87
CA ILE A 116 16.72 0.68 2.73
C ILE A 116 17.11 -0.27 3.87
N CYS A 117 18.31 -0.16 4.40
CA CYS A 117 18.67 -0.79 5.66
C CYS A 117 18.01 0.02 6.79
N ALA A 118 16.97 -0.53 7.43
CA ALA A 118 16.27 0.19 8.51
C ALA A 118 16.50 -0.43 9.88
N ASP A 119 16.95 -1.68 9.95
CA ASP A 119 17.14 -2.34 11.23
C ASP A 119 18.40 -3.20 11.37
N VAL A 120 18.69 -3.53 12.62
CA VAL A 120 19.78 -4.38 13.05
C VAL A 120 19.19 -5.53 13.87
N GLY A 121 19.21 -6.71 13.28
CA GLY A 121 18.65 -7.91 13.89
C GLY A 121 19.62 -8.61 14.83
N GLY A 122 19.29 -9.86 15.14
CA GLY A 122 20.11 -10.75 15.96
C GLY A 122 21.52 -11.00 15.37
N LYS A 123 22.35 -11.73 16.13
CA LYS A 123 23.72 -12.07 15.69
C LYS A 123 23.83 -13.41 14.97
N GLU A 124 22.77 -14.23 15.07
CA GLU A 124 22.76 -15.63 14.62
C GLU A 124 21.98 -15.83 13.31
N SER A 125 21.11 -14.89 12.93
CA SER A 125 20.27 -14.98 11.73
C SER A 125 20.60 -13.91 10.70
N ILE A 126 20.20 -14.13 9.45
CA ILE A 126 20.30 -13.18 8.33
C ILE A 126 19.18 -13.47 7.34
N GLY A 127 18.67 -12.45 6.65
CA GLY A 127 17.57 -12.61 5.69
C GLY A 127 16.23 -12.19 6.28
N GLU A 128 16.12 -10.93 6.72
CA GLU A 128 14.85 -10.37 7.18
C GLU A 128 14.51 -9.15 6.32
N ALA A 129 13.23 -8.97 6.01
CA ALA A 129 12.70 -7.88 5.21
C ALA A 129 11.33 -7.45 5.73
N SER A 130 11.02 -6.16 5.61
CA SER A 130 9.76 -5.62 6.13
C SER A 130 8.52 -6.24 5.47
N ILE A 131 7.37 -6.12 6.13
CA ILE A 131 6.06 -6.48 5.58
C ILE A 131 5.88 -5.93 4.16
N ALA A 132 6.14 -4.63 3.96
CA ALA A 132 6.02 -3.98 2.66
C ALA A 132 6.96 -4.58 1.60
N ALA A 133 8.17 -4.98 1.99
CA ALA A 133 9.11 -5.62 1.09
C ALA A 133 8.64 -7.02 0.67
N VAL A 134 8.16 -7.83 1.62
CA VAL A 134 7.67 -9.19 1.37
C VAL A 134 6.42 -9.19 0.48
N GLU A 135 5.47 -8.30 0.77
CA GLU A 135 4.26 -8.13 -0.05
C GLU A 135 4.58 -7.63 -1.46
N ALA A 136 5.50 -6.67 -1.60
CA ALA A 136 5.91 -6.15 -2.91
C ALA A 136 6.70 -7.16 -3.76
N LEU A 137 7.31 -8.16 -3.13
CA LEU A 137 7.91 -9.33 -3.80
C LEU A 137 6.88 -10.42 -4.13
N GLY A 138 5.59 -10.16 -3.90
CA GLY A 138 4.47 -11.03 -4.30
C GLY A 138 4.18 -12.17 -3.32
N VAL A 139 4.64 -12.07 -2.07
CA VAL A 139 4.37 -13.08 -1.03
C VAL A 139 3.46 -12.50 0.03
N ASN A 140 2.42 -13.26 0.41
CA ASN A 140 1.52 -12.89 1.50
C ASN A 140 2.10 -13.41 2.85
N PRO A 141 2.55 -12.52 3.76
CA PRO A 141 3.11 -12.94 5.05
C PRO A 141 2.05 -13.33 6.09
N TRP A 142 0.78 -13.04 5.80
CA TRP A 142 -0.29 -13.05 6.78
C TRP A 142 -0.99 -14.39 6.95
N SER A 143 -1.57 -14.58 8.14
CA SER A 143 -2.60 -15.59 8.38
C SER A 143 -3.84 -15.31 7.53
N LYS A 144 -4.72 -16.31 7.40
CA LYS A 144 -5.96 -16.20 6.61
C LYS A 144 -6.82 -14.98 7.00
N ASN A 145 -6.76 -14.56 8.27
CA ASN A 145 -7.53 -13.42 8.80
C ASN A 145 -6.69 -12.13 8.92
N LYS A 146 -5.43 -12.12 8.48
CA LYS A 146 -4.50 -10.99 8.56
C LYS A 146 -4.21 -10.46 9.98
N GLU A 147 -4.44 -11.30 10.99
CA GLU A 147 -4.20 -10.95 12.40
C GLU A 147 -2.76 -11.21 12.85
N LYS A 148 -2.04 -12.09 12.17
CA LYS A 148 -0.68 -12.51 12.53
C LYS A 148 0.18 -12.69 11.31
N ILE A 149 1.45 -12.32 11.42
CA ILE A 149 2.49 -12.75 10.50
C ILE A 149 2.78 -14.23 10.79
N ILE A 150 2.74 -15.06 9.75
CA ILE A 150 2.91 -16.52 9.89
C ILE A 150 3.98 -17.09 8.96
N ARG A 151 4.54 -16.27 8.06
CA ARG A 151 5.58 -16.69 7.12
C ARG A 151 6.32 -15.49 6.53
N GLY A 152 7.55 -15.74 6.10
CA GLY A 152 8.28 -14.91 5.15
C GLY A 152 8.41 -15.58 3.78
N ILE A 153 9.44 -15.18 3.04
CA ILE A 153 9.83 -15.78 1.76
C ILE A 153 10.88 -16.86 2.04
N GLY A 154 10.71 -18.05 1.47
CA GLY A 154 11.71 -19.12 1.56
C GLY A 154 13.04 -18.78 0.88
N TYR A 155 14.05 -19.64 1.08
CA TYR A 155 15.40 -19.45 0.55
C TYR A 155 15.42 -19.18 -0.96
N GLY A 156 16.34 -18.30 -1.38
CA GLY A 156 16.54 -17.90 -2.77
C GLY A 156 16.26 -16.42 -3.01
N VAL A 157 16.00 -15.67 -1.95
CA VAL A 157 15.98 -14.20 -2.00
C VAL A 157 17.41 -13.71 -2.07
N THR A 158 17.66 -12.77 -2.98
CA THR A 158 18.97 -12.11 -3.08
C THR A 158 18.87 -10.67 -2.63
N TYR A 159 19.86 -10.22 -1.85
CA TYR A 159 20.02 -8.83 -1.45
C TYR A 159 21.34 -8.35 -2.01
N GLU A 160 21.28 -7.49 -3.02
CA GLU A 160 22.46 -6.79 -3.52
C GLU A 160 22.53 -5.42 -2.86
N ILE A 161 23.43 -5.24 -1.89
CA ILE A 161 23.55 -4.04 -1.07
C ILE A 161 24.72 -3.18 -1.56
N ILE A 162 24.50 -1.88 -1.64
CA ILE A 162 25.54 -0.88 -1.90
C ILE A 162 25.84 -0.16 -0.58
N ALA A 163 26.92 -0.59 0.08
CA ALA A 163 27.34 0.02 1.34
C ALA A 163 27.72 1.50 1.16
N GLY A 164 27.28 2.35 2.10
CA GLY A 164 27.51 3.79 2.07
C GLY A 164 26.63 4.57 1.09
N SER A 165 25.56 3.97 0.56
CA SER A 165 24.64 4.61 -0.37
C SER A 165 23.47 5.35 0.28
N ALA A 166 23.45 5.48 1.61
CA ALA A 166 22.33 6.10 2.30
C ALA A 166 22.00 7.51 1.78
N SER A 167 20.72 7.73 1.43
CA SER A 167 20.20 9.04 1.01
C SER A 167 18.90 9.38 1.74
N LEU A 168 19.02 9.58 3.06
CA LEU A 168 17.88 9.69 3.99
C LEU A 168 16.87 10.81 3.67
N GLY A 169 17.29 11.84 2.94
CA GLY A 169 16.38 12.91 2.47
C GLY A 169 15.59 12.54 1.21
N ALA A 170 16.10 11.57 0.43
CA ALA A 170 15.48 11.10 -0.80
C ALA A 170 14.75 9.76 -0.63
N THR A 171 14.98 9.01 0.45
CA THR A 171 14.41 7.67 0.67
C THR A 171 13.44 7.67 1.84
N VAL A 172 12.28 8.31 1.67
CA VAL A 172 11.31 8.57 2.76
C VAL A 172 9.95 7.89 2.58
N SER A 173 9.71 7.31 1.40
CA SER A 173 8.52 6.56 1.03
C SER A 173 8.90 5.37 0.15
N PHE A 174 7.99 4.42 -0.06
CA PHE A 174 8.18 3.31 -0.97
C PHE A 174 8.66 3.76 -2.35
N GLU A 175 7.97 4.74 -2.95
CA GLU A 175 8.18 5.23 -4.31
C GLU A 175 9.54 5.93 -4.45
N THR A 176 9.90 6.74 -3.45
CA THR A 176 11.16 7.48 -3.47
C THR A 176 12.36 6.56 -3.25
N ILE A 177 12.19 5.47 -2.48
CA ILE A 177 13.16 4.37 -2.38
C ILE A 177 13.31 3.66 -3.74
N GLN A 178 12.21 3.31 -4.42
CA GLN A 178 12.30 2.67 -5.74
C GLN A 178 13.00 3.57 -6.76
N ALA A 179 12.68 4.86 -6.77
CA ALA A 179 13.28 5.83 -7.70
C ALA A 179 14.78 5.97 -7.47
N TYR A 180 15.20 6.17 -6.22
CA TYR A 180 16.61 6.28 -5.87
C TYR A 180 17.38 4.98 -6.15
N GLY A 181 16.77 3.82 -5.87
CA GLY A 181 17.33 2.52 -6.16
C GLY A 181 17.63 2.32 -7.65
N ARG A 182 16.68 2.64 -8.54
CA ARG A 182 16.92 2.55 -10.00
C ARG A 182 18.08 3.41 -10.47
N GLU A 183 18.18 4.64 -9.97
CA GLU A 183 19.30 5.54 -10.27
C GLU A 183 20.62 4.92 -9.80
N LEU A 184 20.66 4.48 -8.55
CA LEU A 184 21.86 3.95 -7.90
C LEU A 184 22.36 2.67 -8.56
N PHE A 185 21.47 1.74 -8.88
CA PHE A 185 21.78 0.48 -9.55
C PHE A 185 21.94 0.62 -11.07
N LYS A 186 21.83 1.85 -11.60
CA LYS A 186 21.93 2.17 -13.04
C LYS A 186 21.03 1.27 -13.86
N GLU A 187 19.83 0.99 -13.35
CA GLU A 187 18.86 0.27 -14.15
C GLU A 187 18.51 1.13 -15.36
N ASN A 188 18.90 0.62 -16.54
CA ASN A 188 18.39 1.17 -17.78
C ASN A 188 16.88 0.97 -17.72
N LEU A 189 16.19 2.08 -17.47
CA LEU A 189 14.77 2.16 -17.70
C LEU A 189 14.53 1.64 -19.12
N PRO A 190 13.46 0.89 -19.37
CA PRO A 190 13.13 0.41 -20.71
C PRO A 190 12.94 1.57 -21.72
N PHE A 191 13.03 2.82 -21.28
CA PHE A 191 12.97 4.02 -22.09
C PHE A 191 13.76 5.19 -21.49
N SER A 192 14.25 6.07 -22.35
CA SER A 192 14.75 7.40 -21.99
C SER A 192 13.61 8.41 -22.02
N LEU A 193 13.58 9.35 -21.06
CA LEU A 193 12.71 10.51 -21.18
C LEU A 193 13.14 11.36 -22.39
N PRO A 194 12.19 11.92 -23.16
CA PRO A 194 12.50 12.68 -24.38
C PRO A 194 13.17 14.05 -24.06
N MET A 195 13.18 14.45 -22.80
CA MET A 195 13.75 15.71 -22.31
C MET A 195 14.16 15.56 -20.84
N LYS A 196 14.89 16.54 -20.31
CA LYS A 196 15.28 16.55 -18.90
C LYS A 196 14.06 16.74 -18.01
N ILE A 197 14.05 16.10 -16.83
CA ILE A 197 12.96 16.17 -15.85
C ILE A 197 12.65 17.61 -15.45
N GLU A 198 13.67 18.45 -15.30
CA GLU A 198 13.56 19.87 -14.93
C GLU A 198 12.81 20.73 -15.96
N ASP A 199 12.73 20.28 -17.22
CA ASP A 199 12.09 20.99 -18.32
C ASP A 199 10.64 20.55 -18.54
N ILE A 200 10.18 19.51 -17.82
CA ILE A 200 8.82 18.97 -17.96
C ILE A 200 7.82 19.85 -17.19
N SER A 201 6.68 20.14 -17.81
CA SER A 201 5.57 20.95 -17.26
C SER A 201 4.33 20.12 -16.94
N GLY A 202 4.14 18.97 -17.58
CA GLY A 202 2.96 18.13 -17.39
C GLY A 202 3.08 16.77 -18.06
N VAL A 203 2.27 15.83 -17.58
CA VAL A 203 2.09 14.50 -18.16
C VAL A 203 0.61 14.28 -18.42
N MET A 204 0.22 13.79 -19.59
CA MET A 204 -1.15 13.41 -19.89
C MET A 204 -1.22 11.94 -20.31
N LEU A 205 -2.06 11.15 -19.65
CA LEU A 205 -2.36 9.78 -20.04
C LEU A 205 -3.46 9.78 -21.09
N GLY A 206 -3.29 9.09 -22.20
CA GLY A 206 -4.21 9.08 -23.32
C GLY A 206 -4.21 7.75 -24.06
N SER A 207 -4.82 7.74 -25.23
CA SER A 207 -4.63 6.69 -26.23
C SER A 207 -4.37 7.32 -27.59
N ASN A 208 -3.70 6.58 -28.47
CA ASN A 208 -3.61 6.97 -29.86
C ASN A 208 -4.96 6.67 -30.59
N GLY A 209 -5.10 7.13 -31.84
CA GLY A 209 -6.31 6.87 -32.65
C GLY A 209 -6.58 5.38 -32.97
N LYS A 210 -5.76 4.45 -32.47
CA LYS A 210 -5.91 3.00 -32.58
C LYS A 210 -6.24 2.33 -31.24
N GLY A 211 -6.40 3.10 -30.16
CA GLY A 211 -6.69 2.60 -28.82
C GLY A 211 -5.46 2.13 -28.03
N THR A 212 -4.24 2.25 -28.57
CA THR A 212 -3.02 1.96 -27.80
C THR A 212 -2.84 3.01 -26.72
N PRO A 213 -2.62 2.63 -25.45
CA PRO A 213 -2.38 3.59 -24.38
C PRO A 213 -1.12 4.43 -24.62
N THR A 214 -1.19 5.72 -24.31
CA THR A 214 -0.11 6.69 -24.49
C THR A 214 0.12 7.56 -23.26
N VAL A 215 1.35 8.03 -23.12
CA VAL A 215 1.75 9.12 -22.24
C VAL A 215 2.23 10.28 -23.10
N VAL A 216 1.66 11.46 -22.89
CA VAL A 216 2.10 12.72 -23.48
C VAL A 216 2.89 13.49 -22.44
N ILE A 217 4.17 13.73 -22.70
CA ILE A 217 5.07 14.49 -21.82
C ILE A 217 5.23 15.88 -22.42
N SER A 218 4.75 16.90 -21.72
CA SER A 218 4.82 18.30 -22.15
C SER A 218 5.97 19.01 -21.46
N SER A 219 6.72 19.80 -22.24
CA SER A 219 7.78 20.68 -21.76
C SER A 219 7.25 22.05 -21.32
N LYS A 220 8.06 22.81 -20.59
CA LYS A 220 7.80 24.22 -20.26
C LYS A 220 7.85 25.13 -21.48
N SER A 221 8.55 24.74 -22.55
CA SER A 221 8.64 25.48 -23.81
C SER A 221 7.46 25.23 -24.77
N GLY A 222 6.55 24.31 -24.41
CA GLY A 222 5.35 23.99 -25.20
C GLY A 222 5.50 22.81 -26.16
N GLU A 223 6.69 22.19 -26.25
CA GLU A 223 6.87 20.93 -26.96
C GLU A 223 6.18 19.78 -26.22
N SER A 224 5.58 18.83 -26.94
CA SER A 224 4.97 17.63 -26.36
C SER A 224 5.44 16.38 -27.08
N HIS A 225 5.76 15.35 -26.31
CA HIS A 225 6.20 14.05 -26.82
C HIS A 225 5.19 12.98 -26.43
N VAL A 226 4.68 12.27 -27.43
CA VAL A 226 3.77 11.14 -27.23
C VAL A 226 4.59 9.86 -27.21
N LYS A 227 4.38 9.03 -26.19
CA LYS A 227 4.94 7.70 -26.09
C LYS A 227 3.82 6.68 -25.87
N GLU A 228 3.81 5.61 -26.66
CA GLU A 228 2.99 4.43 -26.40
C GLU A 228 3.61 3.59 -25.28
N TYR A 229 2.78 2.96 -24.46
CA TYR A 229 3.21 1.99 -23.45
C TYR A 229 2.43 0.69 -23.59
N SER A 230 3.08 -0.40 -23.21
CA SER A 230 2.60 -1.76 -23.44
C SER A 230 1.89 -2.39 -22.24
N ASP A 231 2.19 -1.93 -21.03
CA ASP A 231 1.56 -2.40 -19.79
C ASP A 231 1.61 -1.36 -18.65
N THR A 232 0.98 -1.70 -17.52
CA THR A 232 0.88 -0.84 -16.33
C THR A 232 2.20 -0.68 -15.58
N GLN A 233 3.15 -1.61 -15.71
CA GLN A 233 4.47 -1.49 -15.10
C GLN A 233 5.31 -0.45 -15.84
N GLU A 234 5.28 -0.44 -17.16
CA GLU A 234 5.93 0.58 -17.98
C GLU A 234 5.37 1.97 -17.67
N LEU A 235 4.05 2.10 -17.52
CA LEU A 235 3.41 3.34 -17.10
C LEU A 235 3.86 3.77 -15.69
N ALA A 236 3.85 2.86 -14.73
CA ALA A 236 4.29 3.14 -13.36
C ALA A 236 5.75 3.63 -13.34
N LEU A 237 6.63 3.02 -14.15
CA LEU A 237 8.01 3.47 -14.30
C LEU A 237 8.10 4.88 -14.90
N ILE A 238 7.28 5.22 -15.91
CA ILE A 238 7.23 6.57 -16.49
C ILE A 238 6.82 7.60 -15.44
N LEU A 239 5.75 7.32 -14.70
CA LEU A 239 5.20 8.23 -13.70
C LEU A 239 6.13 8.39 -12.50
N GLN A 240 6.80 7.32 -12.07
CA GLN A 240 7.76 7.37 -10.97
C GLN A 240 9.02 8.17 -11.28
N LEU A 241 9.37 8.39 -12.56
CA LEU A 241 10.45 9.32 -12.95
C LEU A 241 10.01 10.78 -12.88
N LEU A 242 8.71 11.03 -12.77
CA LEU A 242 8.09 12.35 -12.79
C LEU A 242 7.25 12.59 -11.52
N PRO A 243 7.76 12.30 -10.31
CA PRO A 243 6.95 12.24 -9.09
C PRO A 243 6.37 13.59 -8.66
N LYS A 244 6.86 14.70 -9.23
CA LYS A 244 6.39 16.07 -8.94
C LYS A 244 5.62 16.69 -10.10
N THR A 245 5.39 15.94 -11.17
CA THR A 245 4.77 16.46 -12.38
C THR A 245 3.27 16.19 -12.32
N LYS A 246 2.47 17.21 -12.60
CA LYS A 246 1.01 17.08 -12.65
C LYS A 246 0.63 16.09 -13.76
N VAL A 247 -0.02 15.00 -13.38
CA VAL A 247 -0.59 14.01 -14.30
C VAL A 247 -2.05 14.36 -14.57
N THR A 248 -2.43 14.42 -15.83
CA THR A 248 -3.82 14.55 -16.28
C THR A 248 -4.19 13.33 -17.12
N ILE A 249 -5.47 13.07 -17.29
CA ILE A 249 -5.95 11.96 -18.14
C ILE A 249 -6.83 12.58 -19.22
N ASP A 250 -6.58 12.19 -20.48
CA ASP A 250 -7.35 12.63 -21.62
C ASP A 250 -8.78 12.06 -21.55
N ALA A 251 -9.78 12.91 -21.69
CA ALA A 251 -11.18 12.52 -21.47
C ALA A 251 -11.68 11.38 -22.38
N PRO A 252 -11.32 11.30 -23.68
CA PRO A 252 -11.62 10.15 -24.52
C PRO A 252 -10.91 8.86 -24.07
N PHE A 253 -9.72 8.98 -23.48
CA PHE A 253 -9.01 7.82 -22.91
C PHE A 253 -9.64 7.34 -21.61
N VAL A 254 -10.21 8.23 -20.80
CA VAL A 254 -11.06 7.83 -19.65
C VAL A 254 -12.25 6.98 -20.12
N ALA A 255 -12.91 7.39 -21.21
CA ALA A 255 -14.01 6.63 -21.80
C ALA A 255 -13.54 5.27 -22.36
N GLN A 256 -12.39 5.22 -23.03
CA GLN A 256 -11.82 3.97 -23.54
C GLN A 256 -11.29 3.06 -22.43
N LEU A 257 -10.73 3.57 -21.33
CA LEU A 257 -10.39 2.77 -20.16
C LEU A 257 -11.66 2.19 -19.51
N ALA A 258 -12.75 2.96 -19.49
CA ALA A 258 -14.04 2.44 -19.03
C ALA A 258 -14.58 1.32 -19.93
N ASP A 259 -14.30 1.35 -21.24
CA ASP A 259 -14.71 0.33 -22.22
C ASP A 259 -13.72 -0.86 -22.35
N ALA A 260 -12.41 -0.63 -22.17
CA ALA A 260 -11.33 -1.61 -22.36
C ALA A 260 -11.00 -2.37 -21.07
N VAL A 261 -11.33 -1.81 -19.91
CA VAL A 261 -11.71 -2.65 -18.79
C VAL A 261 -13.07 -3.23 -19.17
N VAL A 262 -13.04 -4.30 -19.98
CA VAL A 262 -14.09 -5.30 -19.96
C VAL A 262 -14.02 -5.89 -18.55
N TRP A 263 -14.70 -5.19 -17.64
CA TRP A 263 -15.09 -5.70 -16.35
C TRP A 263 -15.82 -7.00 -16.66
N ASP A 264 -15.30 -8.13 -16.18
CA ASP A 264 -15.99 -9.40 -16.32
C ASP A 264 -17.46 -9.18 -15.93
N ASP A 265 -18.39 -9.59 -16.79
CA ASP A 265 -19.86 -9.46 -16.67
C ASP A 265 -20.42 -10.20 -15.42
N GLN A 266 -19.58 -10.47 -14.42
CA GLN A 266 -19.89 -11.16 -13.17
C GLN A 266 -20.37 -10.25 -12.05
N PHE A 267 -20.22 -8.92 -12.15
CA PHE A 267 -20.81 -8.01 -11.17
C PHE A 267 -22.19 -7.56 -11.65
N TYR A 268 -23.24 -8.08 -11.02
CA TYR A 268 -24.64 -7.87 -11.39
C TYR A 268 -25.18 -6.48 -10.98
N SER A 269 -24.43 -5.67 -10.20
CA SER A 269 -24.85 -4.33 -9.72
C SER A 269 -23.69 -3.37 -9.35
N ASN A 270 -23.97 -2.06 -9.31
CA ASN A 270 -23.03 -1.01 -8.82
C ASN A 270 -22.52 -1.29 -7.40
N ALA A 271 -23.36 -1.89 -6.57
CA ALA A 271 -23.06 -2.23 -5.19
C ALA A 271 -22.01 -3.36 -5.10
N GLU A 272 -22.08 -4.36 -5.98
CA GLU A 272 -21.09 -5.43 -6.05
C GLU A 272 -19.76 -4.94 -6.63
N ARG A 273 -19.79 -4.01 -7.59
CA ARG A 273 -18.58 -3.32 -8.09
C ARG A 273 -17.88 -2.56 -6.96
N PHE A 274 -18.65 -1.84 -6.15
CA PHE A 274 -18.15 -1.08 -5.01
C PHE A 274 -17.45 -1.99 -3.98
N VAL A 275 -18.02 -3.15 -3.67
CA VAL A 275 -17.39 -4.12 -2.75
C VAL A 275 -16.20 -4.84 -3.40
N GLY A 276 -16.32 -5.25 -4.66
CA GLY A 276 -15.32 -6.04 -5.37
C GLY A 276 -13.99 -5.32 -5.53
N MET A 277 -14.01 -4.01 -5.81
CA MET A 277 -12.79 -3.21 -5.98
C MET A 277 -12.02 -3.05 -4.67
N PHE A 278 -12.70 -2.84 -3.55
CA PHE A 278 -12.04 -2.38 -2.31
C PHE A 278 -11.82 -3.47 -1.27
N LYS A 279 -12.37 -4.66 -1.48
CA LYS A 279 -12.09 -5.82 -0.61
C LYS A 279 -10.59 -6.12 -0.52
N GLU A 280 -9.85 -5.88 -1.60
CA GLU A 280 -8.40 -6.16 -1.68
C GLU A 280 -7.54 -4.90 -1.93
N ASP A 281 -8.14 -3.75 -2.27
CA ASP A 281 -7.42 -2.50 -2.59
C ASP A 281 -7.78 -1.33 -1.64
N TYR A 282 -7.57 -1.55 -0.34
CA TYR A 282 -7.81 -0.51 0.67
C TYR A 282 -6.77 0.62 0.61
N ARG A 283 -5.57 0.35 0.06
CA ARG A 283 -4.47 1.31 -0.07
C ARG A 283 -4.87 2.48 -0.97
N SER A 284 -5.42 2.21 -2.16
CA SER A 284 -5.84 3.26 -3.09
C SER A 284 -6.91 4.19 -2.50
N ILE A 285 -7.81 3.66 -1.67
CA ILE A 285 -8.83 4.47 -0.99
C ILE A 285 -8.16 5.39 0.05
N ARG A 286 -7.21 4.85 0.81
CA ARG A 286 -6.50 5.56 1.85
C ARG A 286 -5.74 6.75 1.27
N GLU A 287 -4.97 6.51 0.21
CA GLU A 287 -4.24 7.54 -0.53
C GLU A 287 -5.21 8.61 -1.06
N ALA A 288 -6.36 8.21 -1.60
CA ALA A 288 -7.36 9.16 -2.06
C ALA A 288 -7.91 10.05 -0.92
N VAL A 289 -8.21 9.51 0.27
CA VAL A 289 -8.67 10.31 1.43
C VAL A 289 -7.54 11.22 1.93
N GLU A 290 -6.30 10.72 1.96
CA GLU A 290 -5.12 11.48 2.36
C GLU A 290 -4.82 12.64 1.40
N ASP A 291 -5.15 12.51 0.12
CA ASP A 291 -4.93 13.55 -0.88
C ASP A 291 -5.87 14.75 -0.73
N TRP A 292 -7.17 14.52 -0.45
CA TRP A 292 -8.17 15.61 -0.48
C TRP A 292 -8.79 15.94 0.87
N PHE A 293 -8.90 14.98 1.80
CA PHE A 293 -9.61 15.18 3.06
C PHE A 293 -8.66 15.56 4.20
N VAL A 294 -7.55 14.83 4.34
CA VAL A 294 -6.60 15.02 5.45
C VAL A 294 -6.00 16.44 5.50
N PRO A 295 -5.55 17.05 4.39
CA PRO A 295 -4.89 18.36 4.46
C PRO A 295 -5.77 19.48 5.03
N GLU A 296 -7.09 19.34 4.91
CA GLU A 296 -8.05 20.41 5.24
C GLU A 296 -8.96 20.08 6.44
N TYR A 297 -9.29 18.80 6.67
CA TYR A 297 -10.39 18.44 7.58
C TYR A 297 -10.01 17.48 8.71
N SER A 298 -8.90 16.73 8.63
CA SER A 298 -8.55 15.74 9.66
C SER A 298 -7.07 15.43 9.73
N PRO A 299 -6.49 15.15 10.91
CA PRO A 299 -5.08 14.76 11.02
C PRO A 299 -4.76 13.40 10.37
N THR A 300 -5.77 12.55 10.12
CA THR A 300 -5.56 11.20 9.55
C THR A 300 -6.78 10.77 8.74
N ALA A 301 -6.60 9.87 7.77
CA ALA A 301 -7.72 9.27 7.07
C ALA A 301 -8.49 8.23 7.91
N THR A 302 -8.08 7.94 9.15
CA THR A 302 -8.78 7.05 10.10
C THR A 302 -9.70 7.80 11.05
N SER A 303 -9.48 9.10 11.25
CA SER A 303 -10.23 9.91 12.21
C SER A 303 -11.23 10.80 11.50
N ASN A 304 -12.51 10.76 11.89
CA ASN A 304 -13.59 11.59 11.35
C ASN A 304 -13.73 11.55 9.82
N ALA A 305 -13.23 10.50 9.17
CA ALA A 305 -13.14 10.41 7.71
C ALA A 305 -14.14 9.39 7.12
N CYS A 306 -15.15 8.96 7.88
CA CYS A 306 -16.03 7.87 7.46
C CYS A 306 -16.76 8.18 6.15
N VAL A 307 -17.31 9.39 6.01
CA VAL A 307 -17.94 9.83 4.77
C VAL A 307 -16.90 10.06 3.67
N ALA A 308 -15.78 10.73 3.99
CA ALA A 308 -14.70 10.99 3.04
C ALA A 308 -14.16 9.68 2.42
N HIS A 309 -14.08 8.63 3.23
CA HIS A 309 -13.72 7.28 2.79
C HIS A 309 -14.74 6.74 1.79
N GLN A 310 -16.03 6.68 2.14
CA GLN A 310 -17.06 6.17 1.23
C GLN A 310 -17.14 7.00 -0.07
N VAL A 311 -17.00 8.32 0.02
CA VAL A 311 -16.97 9.22 -1.15
C VAL A 311 -15.74 8.96 -2.02
N SER A 312 -14.59 8.66 -1.42
CA SER A 312 -13.38 8.29 -2.17
C SER A 312 -13.56 6.95 -2.88
N CYS A 313 -14.20 5.97 -2.23
CA CYS A 313 -14.61 4.72 -2.87
C CYS A 313 -15.51 4.98 -4.09
N LEU A 314 -16.54 5.82 -3.95
CA LEU A 314 -17.46 6.15 -5.06
C LEU A 314 -16.72 6.80 -6.22
N LYS A 315 -15.83 7.76 -5.93
CA LYS A 315 -14.98 8.43 -6.91
C LYS A 315 -14.10 7.44 -7.67
N LEU A 316 -13.42 6.54 -6.96
CA LEU A 316 -12.53 5.53 -7.55
C LEU A 316 -13.29 4.50 -8.40
N CYS A 317 -14.55 4.20 -8.05
CA CYS A 317 -15.43 3.38 -8.89
C CYS A 317 -16.06 4.14 -10.07
N GLY A 318 -15.86 5.45 -10.19
CA GLY A 318 -16.55 6.27 -11.18
C GLY A 318 -18.08 6.32 -10.97
N LEU A 319 -18.55 6.06 -9.75
CA LEU A 319 -19.96 6.14 -9.37
C LEU A 319 -20.34 7.57 -9.01
N PRO A 320 -21.63 7.97 -9.00
CA PRO A 320 -22.03 9.28 -8.51
C PRO A 320 -21.54 9.54 -7.09
N TYR A 321 -20.94 10.71 -6.85
CA TYR A 321 -20.43 11.13 -5.54
C TYR A 321 -20.64 12.65 -5.34
N PRO A 322 -20.77 13.13 -4.09
CA PRO A 322 -20.86 14.56 -3.81
C PRO A 322 -19.53 15.25 -4.13
N LYS A 323 -19.58 16.54 -4.47
CA LYS A 323 -18.37 17.34 -4.72
C LYS A 323 -17.41 17.25 -3.52
N LEU A 324 -16.14 16.91 -3.76
CA LEU A 324 -15.13 16.83 -2.71
C LEU A 324 -14.95 18.18 -1.99
N GLY A 325 -14.76 18.13 -0.67
CA GLY A 325 -14.66 19.31 0.20
C GLY A 325 -16.02 19.98 0.50
N SER A 326 -17.13 19.45 0.00
CA SER A 326 -18.47 19.90 0.41
C SER A 326 -18.91 19.23 1.72
N MET A 327 -19.90 19.81 2.40
CA MET A 327 -20.48 19.19 3.62
C MET A 327 -21.03 17.79 3.33
N GLN A 328 -21.62 17.58 2.16
CA GLN A 328 -22.11 16.28 1.69
C GLN A 328 -20.99 15.25 1.55
N SER A 329 -19.74 15.68 1.35
CA SER A 329 -18.60 14.77 1.19
C SER A 329 -17.89 14.41 2.51
N ILE A 330 -18.25 15.04 3.63
CA ILE A 330 -17.53 14.89 4.90
C ILE A 330 -18.44 14.63 6.11
N ASN A 331 -19.73 14.95 6.02
CA ASN A 331 -20.67 14.81 7.12
C ASN A 331 -21.78 13.80 6.78
N VAL A 332 -22.13 12.96 7.76
CA VAL A 332 -23.04 11.82 7.59
C VAL A 332 -24.44 12.26 7.19
N ASP A 333 -25.01 13.27 7.85
CA ASP A 333 -26.37 13.75 7.58
C ASP A 333 -26.48 14.28 6.14
N TYR A 334 -25.57 15.17 5.76
CA TYR A 334 -25.54 15.78 4.44
C TYR A 334 -25.25 14.76 3.33
N PHE A 335 -24.43 13.75 3.60
CA PHE A 335 -24.17 12.68 2.65
C PHE A 335 -25.41 11.84 2.38
N VAL A 336 -26.13 11.45 3.44
CA VAL A 336 -27.36 10.66 3.32
C VAL A 336 -28.43 11.45 2.58
N GLU A 337 -28.64 12.72 2.94
CA GLU A 337 -29.59 13.59 2.23
C GLU A 337 -29.26 13.66 0.74
N TRP A 338 -28.00 13.94 0.40
CA TRP A 338 -27.53 13.97 -0.98
C TRP A 338 -27.79 12.64 -1.70
N ALA A 339 -27.46 11.50 -1.09
CA ALA A 339 -27.62 10.20 -1.73
C ALA A 339 -29.09 9.89 -2.04
N LEU A 340 -30.00 10.19 -1.10
CA LEU A 340 -31.44 10.02 -1.31
C LEU A 340 -31.98 10.95 -2.41
N GLU A 341 -31.47 12.18 -2.51
CA GLU A 341 -31.78 13.09 -3.62
C GLU A 341 -31.28 12.55 -4.98
N GLN A 342 -30.17 11.81 -4.99
CA GLN A 342 -29.67 11.09 -6.18
C GLN A 342 -30.43 9.79 -6.47
N GLY A 343 -31.55 9.52 -5.78
CA GLY A 343 -32.40 8.37 -6.04
C GLY A 343 -31.93 7.07 -5.39
N TRP A 344 -31.02 7.13 -4.42
CA TRP A 344 -30.60 5.94 -3.68
C TRP A 344 -31.75 5.41 -2.81
N GLN A 345 -31.83 4.09 -2.65
CA GLN A 345 -32.90 3.45 -1.90
C GLN A 345 -32.55 3.35 -0.41
N LYS A 346 -33.44 3.80 0.47
CA LYS A 346 -33.31 3.59 1.91
C LYS A 346 -33.73 2.17 2.32
N ILE A 347 -32.86 1.46 3.02
CA ILE A 347 -33.06 0.09 3.51
C ILE A 347 -33.23 0.11 5.04
N THR A 348 -34.44 -0.18 5.51
CA THR A 348 -34.82 -0.07 6.93
C THR A 348 -34.85 -1.41 7.67
N HIS A 349 -34.68 -2.53 6.96
CA HIS A 349 -34.66 -3.86 7.54
C HIS A 349 -33.30 -4.51 7.32
N ARG A 350 -32.64 -4.94 8.41
CA ARG A 350 -31.32 -5.58 8.33
C ARG A 350 -31.33 -6.80 7.40
N ALA A 351 -32.37 -7.63 7.47
CA ALA A 351 -32.51 -8.81 6.60
C ALA A 351 -32.52 -8.48 5.09
N SER A 352 -32.71 -7.21 4.72
CA SER A 352 -32.69 -6.74 3.34
C SER A 352 -31.33 -6.16 2.93
N LEU A 353 -30.33 -6.14 3.81
CA LEU A 353 -28.98 -5.67 3.49
C LEU A 353 -28.36 -6.52 2.39
N ALA A 354 -27.67 -5.86 1.46
CA ALA A 354 -26.93 -6.47 0.37
C ALA A 354 -25.51 -5.88 0.31
N PRO A 355 -24.53 -6.64 -0.20
CA PRO A 355 -23.17 -6.13 -0.40
C PRO A 355 -23.18 -4.79 -1.13
N GLY A 356 -22.45 -3.80 -0.61
CA GLY A 356 -22.34 -2.45 -1.17
C GLY A 356 -23.29 -1.43 -0.53
N ASP A 357 -24.26 -1.88 0.28
CA ASP A 357 -25.09 -0.98 1.07
C ASP A 357 -24.23 -0.12 2.02
N ILE A 358 -24.39 1.20 1.95
CA ILE A 358 -23.74 2.09 2.92
C ILE A 358 -24.64 2.17 4.14
N CYS A 359 -24.20 1.55 5.22
CA CYS A 359 -24.88 1.53 6.51
C CYS A 359 -24.60 2.82 7.27
N VAL A 360 -25.64 3.33 7.93
CA VAL A 360 -25.58 4.47 8.84
C VAL A 360 -25.73 3.96 10.27
N SER A 361 -24.89 4.46 11.18
CA SER A 361 -24.92 4.12 12.60
C SER A 361 -24.89 5.34 13.50
N GLY A 362 -25.31 5.15 14.74
CA GLY A 362 -25.23 6.17 15.77
C GLY A 362 -25.34 5.62 17.18
N PRO A 363 -25.03 6.43 18.21
CA PRO A 363 -24.89 5.98 19.59
C PRO A 363 -26.15 5.31 20.14
N ILE A 364 -25.96 4.26 20.95
CA ILE A 364 -27.06 3.53 21.60
C ILE A 364 -27.84 4.51 22.49
N GLY A 365 -29.18 4.54 22.34
CA GLY A 365 -30.05 5.44 23.10
C GLY A 365 -30.21 6.85 22.51
N HIS A 366 -29.50 7.16 21.41
CA HIS A 366 -29.57 8.45 20.71
C HIS A 366 -30.07 8.25 19.26
N PRO A 367 -31.38 8.02 19.04
CA PRO A 367 -31.90 7.55 17.75
C PRO A 367 -31.85 8.56 16.61
N LYS A 368 -31.58 9.84 16.91
CA LYS A 368 -31.51 10.94 15.94
C LYS A 368 -30.08 11.39 15.64
N GLU A 369 -29.10 10.79 16.29
CA GLU A 369 -27.69 11.12 16.10
C GLU A 369 -27.07 10.08 15.17
N PHE A 370 -26.46 10.54 14.08
CA PHE A 370 -25.69 9.69 13.17
C PHE A 370 -24.23 10.07 13.28
N ASP A 371 -23.41 9.08 13.57
CA ASP A 371 -22.00 9.27 13.94
C ASP A 371 -21.07 8.69 12.87
N HIS A 372 -21.52 7.66 12.14
CA HIS A 372 -20.63 6.93 11.25
C HIS A 372 -21.32 6.19 10.13
N VAL A 373 -20.61 6.09 9.01
CA VAL A 373 -20.99 5.30 7.83
C VAL A 373 -19.94 4.24 7.51
N TYR A 374 -20.42 3.10 7.02
CA TYR A 374 -19.58 1.97 6.62
C TYR A 374 -20.25 1.19 5.50
N CYS A 375 -19.47 0.49 4.68
CA CYS A 375 -20.01 -0.36 3.63
C CYS A 375 -20.25 -1.77 4.16
N PHE A 376 -21.46 -2.31 3.94
CA PHE A 376 -21.79 -3.70 4.24
C PHE A 376 -21.24 -4.63 3.15
N VAL A 377 -20.58 -5.70 3.57
CA VAL A 377 -20.08 -6.75 2.65
C VAL A 377 -20.94 -8.00 2.78
N SER A 378 -21.08 -8.53 3.99
CA SER A 378 -21.93 -9.71 4.26
C SER A 378 -22.29 -9.79 5.73
N PHE A 379 -23.26 -10.63 6.08
CA PHE A 379 -23.41 -11.05 7.47
C PHE A 379 -22.23 -11.91 7.90
N SER A 380 -21.83 -11.78 9.16
CA SER A 380 -20.84 -12.70 9.73
C SER A 380 -21.44 -14.09 9.83
N THR A 381 -20.71 -15.08 9.34
CA THR A 381 -21.05 -16.49 9.50
C THR A 381 -20.62 -17.06 10.86
N GLU A 382 -19.80 -16.30 11.59
CA GLU A 382 -19.17 -16.75 12.84
C GLU A 382 -19.88 -16.17 14.07
N GLN A 383 -20.51 -14.99 13.94
CA GLN A 383 -21.16 -14.31 15.05
C GLN A 383 -22.51 -13.69 14.64
N VAL A 384 -23.58 -14.13 15.29
CA VAL A 384 -24.94 -13.61 15.07
C VAL A 384 -25.01 -12.14 15.50
N GLY A 385 -25.65 -11.29 14.70
CA GLY A 385 -25.76 -9.85 14.95
C GLY A 385 -24.57 -9.02 14.46
N TYR A 386 -23.58 -9.65 13.81
CA TYR A 386 -22.40 -8.99 13.26
C TYR A 386 -22.40 -9.02 11.73
N ALA A 387 -21.72 -8.06 11.12
CA ALA A 387 -21.50 -7.96 9.69
C ALA A 387 -20.00 -7.84 9.38
N VAL A 388 -19.59 -8.42 8.26
CA VAL A 388 -18.34 -8.08 7.59
C VAL A 388 -18.55 -6.78 6.85
N ILE A 389 -17.68 -5.80 7.11
CA ILE A 389 -17.79 -4.43 6.61
C ILE A 389 -16.42 -3.93 6.16
N PHE A 390 -16.39 -2.80 5.47
CA PHE A 390 -15.20 -1.95 5.43
C PHE A 390 -15.60 -0.49 5.64
N ASP A 391 -14.74 0.23 6.34
CA ASP A 391 -14.88 1.64 6.65
C ASP A 391 -13.50 2.25 6.86
N ASN A 392 -13.46 3.52 7.28
CA ASN A 392 -12.21 4.24 7.41
C ASN A 392 -11.38 3.85 8.65
N GLN A 393 -11.88 3.00 9.55
CA GLN A 393 -11.27 2.79 10.88
C GLN A 393 -10.25 1.67 10.92
N TYR A 394 -10.34 0.70 10.00
CA TYR A 394 -9.44 -0.44 9.92
C TYR A 394 -8.96 -0.63 8.49
N PHE A 395 -7.77 -1.21 8.31
CA PHE A 395 -7.27 -1.53 6.98
C PHE A 395 -7.99 -2.76 6.41
N GLY A 396 -8.76 -2.56 5.34
CA GLY A 396 -9.50 -3.62 4.68
C GLY A 396 -10.81 -4.01 5.38
N ILE A 397 -11.30 -5.21 5.06
CA ILE A 397 -12.55 -5.74 5.62
C ILE A 397 -12.35 -6.22 7.06
N HIS A 398 -13.33 -5.98 7.91
CA HIS A 398 -13.34 -6.44 9.30
C HIS A 398 -14.78 -6.69 9.78
N THR A 399 -14.92 -7.32 10.94
CA THR A 399 -16.23 -7.69 11.50
C THR A 399 -16.70 -6.64 12.52
N ARG A 400 -17.97 -6.24 12.45
CA ARG A 400 -18.60 -5.23 13.32
C ARG A 400 -19.96 -5.66 13.84
N SER A 401 -20.27 -5.32 15.10
CA SER A 401 -21.61 -5.52 15.68
C SER A 401 -22.62 -4.54 15.08
N LEU A 402 -23.74 -5.04 14.59
CA LEU A 402 -24.88 -4.21 14.15
C LEU A 402 -25.72 -3.72 15.33
N ASP A 403 -25.63 -4.39 16.48
CA ASP A 403 -26.33 -4.02 17.73
C ASP A 403 -25.52 -3.03 18.59
N GLY A 404 -24.37 -2.58 18.10
CA GLY A 404 -23.52 -1.62 18.81
C GLY A 404 -22.72 -2.22 19.98
N ILE A 405 -22.72 -3.55 20.14
CA ILE A 405 -21.95 -4.23 21.19
C ILE A 405 -20.45 -4.08 20.90
N GLY A 406 -19.72 -3.47 21.84
CA GLY A 406 -18.27 -3.25 21.74
C GLY A 406 -17.85 -2.19 20.71
N SER A 407 -18.80 -1.55 20.02
CA SER A 407 -18.53 -0.46 19.07
C SER A 407 -18.55 0.88 19.79
N LYS A 408 -17.50 1.69 19.63
CA LYS A 408 -17.47 3.07 20.14
C LYS A 408 -18.45 4.01 19.41
N ILE A 409 -19.02 3.55 18.30
CA ILE A 409 -19.67 4.38 17.28
C ILE A 409 -21.14 3.95 17.08
N GLY A 410 -21.64 3.15 18.02
CA GLY A 410 -23.04 2.80 18.16
C GLY A 410 -23.57 1.73 17.20
N GLU A 411 -24.90 1.63 17.17
CA GLU A 411 -25.68 0.58 16.53
C GLU A 411 -26.16 0.98 15.13
N TRP A 412 -26.43 -0.02 14.29
CA TRP A 412 -26.98 0.16 12.96
C TRP A 412 -28.36 0.81 13.00
N ARG A 413 -28.61 1.79 12.12
CA ARG A 413 -29.88 2.53 12.02
C ARG A 413 -30.67 2.14 10.78
N TYR A 414 -30.03 2.24 9.63
CA TYR A 414 -30.54 1.90 8.31
C TYR A 414 -29.35 1.83 7.36
N ALA A 415 -29.60 1.45 6.11
CA ALA A 415 -28.64 1.59 5.03
C ALA A 415 -29.22 2.40 3.88
N ILE A 416 -28.35 2.87 3.00
CA ILE A 416 -28.69 3.43 1.70
C ILE A 416 -28.03 2.57 0.62
N ARG A 417 -28.81 2.22 -0.39
CA ARG A 417 -28.41 1.39 -1.52
C ARG A 417 -28.30 2.23 -2.77
N MET A 418 -27.16 2.11 -3.43
CA MET A 418 -26.90 2.72 -4.73
C MET A 418 -27.87 2.18 -5.78
N PRO A 419 -28.32 3.02 -6.74
CA PRO A 419 -29.20 2.60 -7.82
C PRO A 419 -28.55 1.58 -8.77
#